data_AF-F2UZS7-F1
#
_entry.id   AF-F2UZS7-F1
#
_cell.length_a   1.000
_cell.length_b   1.000
_cell.length_c   1.000
_cell.angle_alpha   90.00
_cell.angle_beta   90.00
_cell.angle_gamma   90.00
#
_symmetry.space_group_name_H-M   'P 1'
#
loop_
_entity.id
_entity.type
_entity.pdbx_description
1 polymer ?
#
loop_
_entity_poly.entity_id
_entity_poly.type
_entity_poly.pdbx_seq_one_letter_code
_entity_poly.pdbx_strand_id
1 'polypeptide(L)'
;MNPEPTHQPDPHNNHNQQAPSMHALSTETTNPYSRIRLFFDAHKTQLWAAIISGILVLVISCLVLSTLVLYHHGKDGNSWDFRPLISSITFSAIAWISMKYRQNRILKSAAGQDSNIETTSALSLFETIALWTLLSLTAYTLLAAIWGEGAVSERLFSGWRIKSSPEITPLERIKTTLTTVGGIGGVSFLVIKFRQQDIAEKQHKHSEEERIKAEEAEINRKFDAEKLEANKKLVDAVQQLGDQSPQVRIAGVYALADVAGTYGSENHGVDYNKRAVEILCGYLRTVRSEDDKPVESAVLSILSSHLTPSTNSLHNNISPWSRYTIDLRGAKLTEAVNFDFAQISRLDCHATEFFGEVSLEECQLGNASFQDAIFEKTTNFKKSIIYGG
;
A
#
# COMPACT_ATOMS: atom_id res chain seq x y z
N MET A 1 59.33 -19.90 14.93
CA MET A 1 58.96 -21.33 14.98
C MET A 1 57.51 -21.44 14.58
N ASN A 2 57.27 -21.89 13.35
CA ASN A 2 55.97 -22.40 12.88
C ASN A 2 55.94 -23.90 13.23
N PRO A 3 54.75 -24.49 13.43
CA PRO A 3 54.36 -25.47 12.42
C PRO A 3 52.91 -25.28 11.94
N GLU A 4 52.76 -25.56 10.66
CA GLU A 4 51.55 -25.55 9.84
C GLU A 4 50.93 -26.97 9.80
N PRO A 5 49.85 -27.20 9.02
CA PRO A 5 48.48 -27.33 9.50
C PRO A 5 47.99 -28.79 9.47
N THR A 6 46.84 -29.09 10.08
CA THR A 6 46.18 -30.38 9.86
C THR A 6 44.68 -30.18 9.67
N HIS A 7 44.29 -30.28 8.40
CA HIS A 7 43.03 -30.75 7.84
C HIS A 7 41.77 -30.76 8.73
N GLN A 8 40.83 -29.91 8.32
CA GLN A 8 39.38 -30.10 8.44
C GLN A 8 38.96 -31.44 7.78
N PRO A 9 37.85 -32.04 8.24
CA PRO A 9 36.58 -31.71 7.59
C PRO A 9 35.42 -31.50 8.58
N ASP A 10 34.55 -30.57 8.21
CA ASP A 10 33.23 -30.36 8.80
C ASP A 10 32.42 -31.67 8.82
N PRO A 11 31.79 -32.03 9.95
CA PRO A 11 30.58 -32.80 9.89
C PRO A 11 29.42 -31.83 9.69
N HIS A 12 28.94 -31.79 8.45
CA HIS A 12 27.58 -31.40 8.09
C HIS A 12 26.59 -31.78 9.20
N ASN A 13 26.04 -30.78 9.90
CA ASN A 13 24.83 -31.00 10.68
C ASN A 13 23.67 -31.04 9.69
N ASN A 14 23.45 -32.23 9.12
CA ASN A 14 22.25 -32.59 8.39
C ASN A 14 21.05 -32.43 9.32
N HIS A 15 20.37 -31.28 9.25
CA HIS A 15 18.96 -31.25 9.61
C HIS A 15 18.21 -32.02 8.53
N ASN A 16 18.03 -33.30 8.83
CA ASN A 16 17.09 -34.20 8.19
C ASN A 16 15.81 -33.44 7.87
N GLN A 17 15.50 -33.36 6.58
CA GLN A 17 14.14 -33.32 6.07
C GLN A 17 13.38 -34.52 6.64
N GLN A 18 12.79 -34.33 7.81
CA GLN A 18 11.75 -35.21 8.29
C GLN A 18 10.44 -34.65 7.74
N ALA A 19 9.98 -35.26 6.65
CA ALA A 19 8.66 -35.05 6.12
C ALA A 19 7.64 -35.11 7.27
N PRO A 20 6.78 -34.08 7.45
CA PRO A 20 5.66 -34.23 8.35
C PRO A 20 4.77 -35.30 7.74
N SER A 21 4.68 -36.43 8.43
CA SER A 21 3.66 -37.45 8.22
C SER A 21 2.31 -36.76 8.05
N MET A 22 1.60 -37.10 6.98
CA MET A 22 0.17 -36.82 6.82
C MET A 22 -0.59 -37.43 8.00
N HIS A 23 -0.67 -36.72 9.12
CA HIS A 23 -1.82 -36.81 9.99
C HIS A 23 -2.88 -35.96 9.33
N ALA A 24 -3.83 -36.65 8.70
CA ALA A 24 -5.08 -36.09 8.24
C ALA A 24 -5.60 -35.13 9.31
N LEU A 25 -5.50 -33.83 9.04
CA LEU A 25 -6.30 -32.83 9.72
C LEU A 25 -7.72 -33.14 9.26
N SER A 26 -8.38 -34.01 10.02
CA SER A 26 -9.79 -34.26 9.91
C SER A 26 -10.43 -32.88 9.84
N THR A 27 -11.03 -32.58 8.69
CA THR A 27 -12.03 -31.55 8.58
C THR A 27 -13.09 -31.93 9.58
N GLU A 28 -12.93 -31.45 10.81
CA GLU A 28 -13.98 -31.47 11.80
C GLU A 28 -15.04 -30.57 11.21
N THR A 29 -15.91 -31.21 10.44
CA THR A 29 -17.16 -30.68 9.97
C THR A 29 -17.88 -30.34 11.26
N THR A 30 -17.64 -29.12 11.76
CA THR A 30 -18.29 -28.61 12.96
C THR A 30 -19.76 -28.79 12.70
N ASN A 31 -20.32 -29.81 13.35
CA ASN A 31 -21.66 -30.27 13.14
C ASN A 31 -22.54 -29.03 13.28
N PRO A 32 -23.47 -28.72 12.36
CA PRO A 32 -24.32 -27.54 12.46
C PRO A 32 -24.96 -27.41 13.85
N TYR A 33 -25.22 -28.53 14.54
CA TYR A 33 -25.65 -28.55 15.95
C TYR A 33 -24.64 -27.94 16.94
N SER A 34 -23.34 -28.13 16.75
CA SER A 34 -22.29 -27.58 17.63
C SER A 34 -22.15 -26.05 17.51
N ARG A 35 -22.26 -25.50 16.31
CA ARG A 35 -22.26 -24.05 16.08
C ARG A 35 -23.50 -23.38 16.64
N ILE A 36 -24.67 -24.03 16.50
CA ILE A 36 -25.92 -23.57 17.12
C ILE A 36 -25.78 -23.56 18.65
N ARG A 37 -25.20 -24.62 19.24
CA ARG A 37 -24.99 -24.71 20.69
C ARG A 37 -24.03 -23.64 21.21
N LEU A 38 -22.92 -23.39 20.51
CA LEU A 38 -21.96 -22.33 20.82
C LEU A 38 -22.57 -20.93 20.71
N PHE A 39 -23.40 -20.69 19.71
CA PHE A 39 -24.14 -19.43 19.57
C PHE A 39 -25.15 -19.24 20.72
N PHE A 40 -25.86 -20.30 21.11
CA PHE A 40 -26.80 -20.29 22.23
C PHE A 40 -26.11 -20.04 23.58
N ASP A 41 -24.92 -20.61 23.82
CA ASP A 41 -24.17 -20.36 25.06
C ASP A 41 -23.54 -18.96 25.07
N ALA A 42 -23.02 -18.47 23.94
CA ALA A 42 -22.41 -17.13 23.82
C ALA A 42 -23.43 -16.00 24.03
N HIS A 43 -24.69 -16.20 23.59
CA HIS A 43 -25.75 -15.21 23.71
C HIS A 43 -26.80 -15.55 24.78
N LYS A 44 -26.54 -16.56 25.62
CA LYS A 44 -27.49 -17.13 26.60
C LYS A 44 -28.11 -16.06 27.50
N THR A 45 -27.28 -15.19 28.07
CA THR A 45 -27.71 -14.12 28.98
C THR A 45 -28.58 -13.08 28.27
N GLN A 46 -28.25 -12.74 27.02
CA GLN A 46 -29.04 -11.82 26.20
C GLN A 46 -30.38 -12.45 25.77
N LEU A 47 -30.39 -13.75 25.49
CA LEU A 47 -31.59 -14.49 25.12
C LEU A 47 -32.56 -14.58 26.31
N TRP A 48 -32.06 -14.90 27.51
CA TRP A 48 -32.86 -14.93 28.74
C TRP A 48 -33.41 -13.56 29.12
N ALA A 49 -32.61 -12.50 28.98
CA ALA A 49 -33.08 -11.13 29.22
C ALA A 49 -34.19 -10.73 28.23
N ALA A 50 -34.06 -11.09 26.95
CA ALA A 50 -35.10 -10.84 25.94
C ALA A 50 -36.37 -11.65 26.22
N ILE A 51 -36.25 -12.91 26.65
CA ILE A 51 -37.39 -13.75 27.04
C ILE A 51 -38.11 -13.16 28.26
N ILE A 52 -37.38 -12.77 29.30
CA ILE A 52 -37.97 -12.18 30.52
C ILE A 52 -38.65 -10.85 30.21
N SER A 53 -38.02 -10.00 29.40
CA SER A 53 -38.63 -8.75 28.94
C SER A 53 -39.86 -9.00 28.07
N GLY A 54 -39.83 -10.02 27.21
CA GLY A 54 -40.97 -10.42 26.37
C GLY A 54 -42.14 -10.93 27.20
N ILE A 55 -41.88 -11.74 28.24
CA ILE A 55 -42.88 -12.22 29.20
C ILE A 55 -43.44 -11.04 30.00
N LEU A 56 -42.62 -10.09 30.45
CA LEU A 56 -43.09 -8.91 31.19
C LEU A 56 -44.01 -8.05 30.32
N VAL A 57 -43.66 -7.83 29.05
CA VAL A 57 -44.50 -7.10 28.09
C VAL A 57 -45.77 -7.88 27.76
N LEU A 58 -45.72 -9.21 27.64
CA LEU A 58 -46.89 -10.08 27.47
C LEU A 58 -47.85 -9.92 28.65
N VAL A 59 -47.33 -9.95 29.89
CA VAL A 59 -48.12 -9.80 31.12
C VAL A 59 -48.75 -8.41 31.20
N ILE A 60 -47.98 -7.35 30.92
CA ILE A 60 -48.49 -5.97 30.91
C ILE A 60 -49.56 -5.80 29.82
N SER A 61 -49.35 -6.37 28.62
CA SER A 61 -50.32 -6.32 27.53
C SER A 61 -51.62 -7.07 27.87
N CYS A 62 -51.53 -8.26 28.50
CA CYS A 62 -52.69 -8.99 28.99
C CYS A 62 -53.46 -8.21 30.07
N LEU A 63 -52.76 -7.50 30.96
CA LEU A 63 -53.37 -6.66 31.99
C LEU A 63 -54.07 -5.42 31.39
N VAL A 64 -53.44 -4.75 30.42
CA VAL A 64 -54.00 -3.54 29.78
C VAL A 64 -55.20 -3.88 28.88
N LEU A 65 -55.18 -5.01 28.17
CA LEU A 65 -56.31 -5.45 27.34
C LEU A 65 -57.43 -6.15 28.14
N SER A 66 -57.28 -6.35 29.46
CA SER A 66 -58.24 -7.06 30.31
C SER A 66 -58.69 -8.42 29.72
N THR A 67 -57.77 -9.12 29.05
CA THR A 67 -57.97 -10.49 28.57
C THR A 67 -57.07 -11.40 29.40
N LEU A 68 -57.59 -11.84 30.55
CA LEU A 68 -57.11 -13.10 31.12
C LEU A 68 -57.22 -14.16 30.03
N VAL A 69 -56.27 -15.08 29.96
CA VAL A 69 -56.32 -16.33 29.16
C VAL A 69 -57.41 -17.26 29.73
N LEU A 70 -58.60 -16.72 29.99
CA LEU A 70 -59.79 -17.48 30.30
C LEU A 70 -60.41 -17.88 28.96
N TYR A 71 -60.33 -19.19 28.73
CA TYR A 71 -61.28 -19.96 27.93
C TYR A 71 -62.65 -19.26 27.86
N HIS A 72 -62.98 -18.69 26.69
CA HIS A 72 -64.25 -18.01 26.49
C HIS A 72 -65.31 -19.07 26.18
N HIS A 73 -66.15 -19.44 27.15
CA HIS A 73 -67.34 -20.26 26.89
C HIS A 73 -68.47 -19.35 26.39
N GLY A 74 -68.36 -18.93 25.12
CA GLY A 74 -69.40 -18.25 24.36
C GLY A 74 -69.93 -19.17 23.25
N LYS A 75 -71.18 -18.96 22.86
CA LYS A 75 -72.16 -19.93 22.30
C LYS A 75 -71.78 -20.74 21.05
N ASP A 76 -70.65 -20.47 20.39
CA ASP A 76 -70.20 -21.19 19.20
C ASP A 76 -68.75 -21.67 19.42
N GLY A 77 -68.52 -22.98 19.32
CA GLY A 77 -67.35 -23.68 19.86
C GLY A 77 -65.95 -23.15 19.49
N ASN A 78 -65.06 -23.24 20.49
CA ASN A 78 -63.59 -23.26 20.48
C ASN A 78 -62.85 -22.28 19.53
N SER A 79 -62.69 -21.03 19.98
CA SER A 79 -61.85 -20.00 19.34
C SER A 79 -60.66 -19.62 20.23
N TRP A 80 -59.43 -19.75 19.72
CA TRP A 80 -58.19 -19.36 20.40
C TRP A 80 -57.78 -17.94 20.00
N ASP A 81 -57.52 -17.05 20.97
CA ASP A 81 -57.06 -15.67 20.71
C ASP A 81 -55.53 -15.55 20.85
N PHE A 82 -54.84 -15.47 19.71
CA PHE A 82 -53.37 -15.38 19.62
C PHE A 82 -52.84 -13.94 19.61
N ARG A 83 -53.72 -12.92 19.71
CA ARG A 83 -53.34 -11.50 19.62
C ARG A 83 -52.28 -11.04 20.63
N PRO A 84 -52.32 -11.44 21.92
CA PRO A 84 -51.30 -11.05 22.88
C PRO A 84 -49.93 -11.64 22.56
N LEU A 85 -49.93 -12.84 21.99
CA LEU A 85 -48.73 -13.61 21.68
C LEU A 85 -47.99 -13.02 20.47
N ILE A 86 -48.71 -12.61 19.43
CA ILE A 86 -48.13 -11.96 18.25
C ILE A 86 -47.58 -10.56 18.61
N SER A 87 -48.31 -9.78 19.40
CA SER A 87 -47.85 -8.46 19.87
C SER A 87 -46.59 -8.58 20.76
N SER A 88 -46.55 -9.56 21.66
CA SER A 88 -45.36 -9.77 22.50
C SER A 88 -44.12 -10.14 21.66
N ILE A 89 -44.28 -10.97 20.63
CA ILE A 89 -43.16 -11.35 19.75
C ILE A 89 -42.62 -10.13 18.98
N THR A 90 -43.50 -9.27 18.44
CA THR A 90 -43.07 -8.08 17.69
C THR A 90 -42.37 -7.05 18.59
N PHE A 91 -42.92 -6.76 19.77
CA PHE A 91 -42.27 -5.87 20.74
C PHE A 91 -40.94 -6.45 21.26
N SER A 92 -40.86 -7.76 21.50
CA SER A 92 -39.63 -8.43 21.92
C SER A 92 -38.55 -8.36 20.83
N ALA A 93 -38.91 -8.52 19.56
CA ALA A 93 -37.98 -8.40 18.45
C ALA A 93 -37.47 -6.96 18.29
N ILE A 94 -38.37 -5.97 18.36
CA ILE A 94 -37.99 -4.54 18.28
C ILE A 94 -37.10 -4.12 19.44
N ALA A 95 -37.39 -4.60 20.66
CA ALA A 95 -36.56 -4.36 21.84
C ALA A 95 -35.17 -4.99 21.69
N TRP A 96 -35.09 -6.21 21.16
CA TRP A 96 -33.82 -6.90 20.89
C TRP A 96 -32.97 -6.16 19.84
N ILE A 97 -33.59 -5.72 18.74
CA ILE A 97 -32.94 -4.91 17.70
C ILE A 97 -32.42 -3.59 18.28
N SER A 98 -33.24 -2.91 19.09
CA SER A 98 -32.88 -1.65 19.74
C SER A 98 -31.74 -1.81 20.74
N MET A 99 -31.70 -2.93 21.47
CA MET A 99 -30.64 -3.25 22.41
C MET A 99 -29.31 -3.54 21.70
N LYS A 100 -29.34 -4.31 20.60
CA LYS A 100 -28.17 -4.53 19.73
C LYS A 100 -27.64 -3.24 19.11
N TYR A 101 -28.52 -2.38 18.63
CA TYR A 101 -28.15 -1.06 18.10
C TYR A 101 -27.46 -0.18 19.16
N ARG A 102 -28.00 -0.18 20.39
CA ARG A 102 -27.42 0.57 21.51
C ARG A 102 -26.06 0.00 21.93
N GLN A 103 -25.92 -1.33 22.00
CA GLN A 103 -24.69 -1.99 22.43
C GLN A 103 -23.54 -1.81 21.42
N ASN A 104 -23.86 -1.80 20.13
CA ASN A 104 -22.89 -1.53 19.07
C ASN A 104 -22.40 -0.07 19.08
N ARG A 105 -23.26 0.87 19.50
CA ARG A 105 -22.88 2.28 19.72
C ARG A 105 -21.95 2.45 20.93
N ILE A 106 -22.15 1.68 22.00
CA ILE A 106 -21.32 1.75 23.22
C ILE A 106 -19.92 1.19 22.98
N LEU A 107 -19.80 0.07 22.25
CA LEU A 107 -18.50 -0.51 21.87
C LEU A 107 -17.66 0.48 21.05
N LYS A 108 -18.30 1.27 20.17
CA LYS A 108 -17.66 2.32 19.38
C LYS A 108 -17.22 3.54 20.20
N SER A 109 -17.78 3.76 21.40
CA SER A 109 -17.36 4.84 22.30
C SER A 109 -16.24 4.45 23.26
N ALA A 110 -16.05 3.14 23.50
CA ALA A 110 -14.98 2.62 24.35
C ALA A 110 -13.66 2.42 23.59
N ALA A 111 -13.72 2.21 22.27
CA ALA A 111 -12.55 2.30 21.40
C ALA A 111 -12.24 3.78 21.12
N GLY A 112 -11.40 4.36 21.98
CA GLY A 112 -10.86 5.70 21.79
C GLY A 112 -10.18 5.86 20.43
N GLN A 113 -10.22 7.09 19.93
CA GLN A 113 -9.47 7.67 18.83
C GLN A 113 -8.15 6.93 18.52
N ASP A 114 -8.17 5.97 17.58
CA ASP A 114 -7.04 5.55 16.73
C ASP A 114 -7.39 4.27 15.96
N SER A 115 -8.10 4.42 14.85
CA SER A 115 -7.98 3.60 13.63
C SER A 115 -9.12 3.98 12.68
N ASN A 116 -8.76 4.62 11.56
CA ASN A 116 -9.65 4.87 10.43
C ASN A 116 -9.94 3.56 9.68
N ILE A 117 -10.59 2.61 10.34
CA ILE A 117 -11.23 1.49 9.66
C ILE A 117 -12.72 1.70 9.81
N GLU A 118 -13.35 2.05 8.69
CA GLU A 118 -14.78 2.18 8.52
C GLU A 118 -15.44 0.80 8.75
N THR A 119 -15.55 0.40 10.02
CA THR A 119 -16.27 -0.80 10.45
C THR A 119 -17.75 -0.48 10.35
N THR A 120 -18.25 -0.53 9.11
CA THR A 120 -19.66 -0.73 8.83
C THR A 120 -20.09 -1.95 9.62
N SER A 121 -20.98 -1.73 10.59
CA SER A 121 -21.48 -2.80 11.44
C SER A 121 -22.23 -3.79 10.57
N ALA A 122 -21.55 -4.84 10.15
CA ALA A 122 -22.11 -5.93 9.40
C ALA A 122 -23.06 -6.69 10.32
N LEU A 123 -24.32 -6.25 10.39
CA LEU A 123 -25.42 -7.10 10.84
C LEU A 123 -25.33 -8.39 10.02
N SER A 124 -25.36 -9.52 10.71
CA SER A 124 -25.25 -10.82 10.06
C SER A 124 -26.35 -10.98 9.01
N LEU A 125 -26.08 -11.73 7.94
CA LEU A 125 -27.04 -11.96 6.84
C LEU A 125 -28.40 -12.46 7.38
N PHE A 126 -28.35 -13.25 8.45
CA PHE A 126 -29.52 -13.71 9.19
C PHE A 126 -30.31 -12.56 9.86
N GLU A 127 -29.64 -11.61 10.51
CA GLU A 127 -30.28 -10.46 11.16
C GLU A 127 -30.94 -9.53 10.14
N THR A 128 -30.32 -9.32 8.98
CA THR A 128 -30.91 -8.48 7.91
C THR A 128 -32.14 -9.15 7.31
N ILE A 129 -32.08 -10.45 7.04
CA ILE A 129 -33.24 -11.22 6.55
C ILE A 129 -34.35 -11.23 7.62
N ALA A 130 -34.01 -11.43 8.89
CA ALA A 130 -34.98 -11.38 9.99
C ALA A 130 -35.64 -9.99 10.10
N LEU A 131 -34.87 -8.92 9.94
CA LEU A 131 -35.39 -7.54 9.94
C LEU A 131 -36.36 -7.29 8.78
N TRP A 132 -35.97 -7.62 7.55
CA TRP A 132 -36.81 -7.36 6.37
C TRP A 132 -38.03 -8.28 6.32
N THR A 133 -37.92 -9.53 6.75
CA THR A 133 -39.06 -10.44 6.89
C THR A 133 -40.03 -9.93 7.95
N LEU A 134 -39.54 -9.50 9.11
CA LEU A 134 -40.39 -8.94 10.17
C LEU A 134 -41.03 -7.61 9.77
N LEU A 135 -40.30 -6.73 9.06
CA LEU A 135 -40.81 -5.47 8.54
C LEU A 135 -41.89 -5.70 7.48
N SER A 136 -41.68 -6.63 6.56
CA SER A 136 -42.68 -7.04 5.56
C SER A 136 -43.91 -7.66 6.21
N LEU A 137 -43.71 -8.52 7.21
CA LEU A 137 -44.78 -9.13 8.01
C LEU A 137 -45.61 -8.06 8.72
N THR A 138 -44.95 -7.07 9.33
CA THR A 138 -45.59 -5.97 10.05
C THR A 138 -46.35 -5.05 9.09
N ALA A 139 -45.76 -4.69 7.96
CA ALA A 139 -46.43 -3.90 6.92
C ALA A 139 -47.67 -4.62 6.37
N TYR A 140 -47.57 -5.94 6.14
CA TYR A 140 -48.71 -6.76 5.72
C TYR A 140 -49.82 -6.78 6.78
N THR A 141 -49.47 -6.92 8.06
CA THR A 141 -50.47 -6.84 9.16
C THR A 141 -51.13 -5.47 9.26
N LEU A 142 -50.40 -4.38 9.03
CA LEU A 142 -50.96 -3.02 9.03
C LEU A 142 -51.87 -2.78 7.83
N LEU A 143 -51.50 -3.27 6.65
CA LEU A 143 -52.30 -3.14 5.45
C LEU A 143 -53.61 -3.93 5.56
N ALA A 144 -53.55 -5.14 6.14
CA ALA A 144 -54.73 -5.92 6.51
C ALA A 144 -55.63 -5.17 7.51
N ALA A 145 -55.05 -4.39 8.42
CA ALA A 145 -55.78 -3.57 9.38
C ALA A 145 -56.53 -2.39 8.75
N ILE A 146 -55.91 -1.73 7.76
CA ILE A 146 -56.48 -0.56 7.09
C ILE A 146 -57.67 -0.95 6.22
N TRP A 147 -57.59 -2.12 5.57
CA TRP A 147 -58.57 -2.59 4.60
C TRP A 147 -59.57 -3.61 5.16
N GLY A 148 -59.38 -4.05 6.41
CA GLY A 148 -60.28 -4.98 7.07
C GLY A 148 -61.59 -4.34 7.52
N GLU A 149 -62.69 -5.08 7.44
CA GLU A 149 -63.98 -4.68 8.00
C GLU A 149 -64.19 -5.30 9.39
N GLY A 150 -64.86 -4.58 10.31
CA GLY A 150 -65.13 -5.02 11.68
C GLY A 150 -64.40 -4.23 12.78
N ALA A 151 -64.41 -4.74 14.01
CA ALA A 151 -63.74 -4.12 15.16
C ALA A 151 -62.21 -4.09 14.97
N VAL A 152 -61.50 -3.14 15.62
CA VAL A 152 -60.05 -2.89 15.42
C VAL A 152 -59.20 -4.16 15.49
N SER A 153 -59.54 -5.07 16.40
CA SER A 153 -58.84 -6.34 16.59
C SER A 153 -59.14 -7.38 15.49
N GLU A 154 -60.31 -7.33 14.84
CA GLU A 154 -60.67 -8.17 13.70
C GLU A 154 -60.01 -7.68 12.41
N ARG A 155 -59.88 -6.35 12.26
CA ARG A 155 -59.23 -5.72 11.12
C ARG A 155 -57.75 -6.10 11.01
N LEU A 156 -57.01 -6.00 12.12
CA LEU A 156 -55.56 -6.24 12.18
C LEU A 156 -55.12 -7.63 11.70
N PHE A 157 -55.99 -8.64 11.82
CA PHE A 157 -55.69 -10.03 11.45
C PHE A 157 -56.54 -10.54 10.28
N SER A 158 -57.27 -9.65 9.60
CA SER A 158 -58.17 -10.01 8.50
C SER A 158 -57.45 -10.76 7.36
N GLY A 159 -56.24 -10.33 7.00
CA GLY A 159 -55.40 -10.98 5.98
C GLY A 159 -54.79 -12.32 6.40
N TRP A 160 -54.73 -12.60 7.71
CA TRP A 160 -54.24 -13.87 8.25
C TRP A 160 -55.35 -14.88 8.52
N ARG A 161 -56.61 -14.42 8.60
CA ARG A 161 -57.77 -15.29 8.70
C ARG A 161 -58.07 -15.86 7.33
N ILE A 162 -57.70 -17.12 7.12
CA ILE A 162 -58.31 -17.93 6.08
C ILE A 162 -59.78 -18.09 6.46
N LYS A 163 -60.67 -17.23 5.93
CA LYS A 163 -62.11 -17.41 6.11
C LYS A 163 -62.47 -18.77 5.51
N SER A 164 -62.94 -19.67 6.36
CA SER A 164 -63.71 -20.85 5.96
C SER A 164 -65.10 -20.40 5.50
N SER A 165 -65.17 -19.52 4.51
CA SER A 165 -66.42 -19.23 3.81
C SER A 165 -66.60 -20.26 2.69
N PRO A 166 -67.80 -20.82 2.47
CA PRO A 166 -68.02 -21.92 1.51
C PRO A 166 -67.80 -21.55 0.03
N GLU A 167 -67.46 -20.30 -0.29
CA GLU A 167 -67.47 -19.76 -1.66
C GLU A 167 -66.11 -19.30 -2.22
N ILE A 168 -64.98 -19.60 -1.55
CA ILE A 168 -63.65 -19.21 -2.08
C ILE A 168 -62.90 -20.43 -2.61
N THR A 169 -62.65 -20.44 -3.92
CA THR A 169 -61.96 -21.51 -4.65
C THR A 169 -60.52 -21.70 -4.12
N PRO A 170 -60.06 -22.94 -3.88
CA PRO A 170 -58.70 -23.23 -3.35
C PRO A 170 -57.55 -22.55 -4.12
N LEU A 171 -57.77 -22.27 -5.40
CA LEU A 171 -56.83 -21.60 -6.29
C LEU A 171 -56.49 -20.16 -5.87
N GLU A 172 -57.45 -19.40 -5.36
CA GLU A 172 -57.22 -18.01 -4.94
C GLU A 172 -56.40 -17.93 -3.64
N ARG A 173 -56.54 -18.95 -2.78
CA ARG A 173 -55.76 -19.11 -1.56
C ARG A 173 -54.30 -19.47 -1.85
N ILE A 174 -54.06 -20.31 -2.86
CA ILE A 174 -52.70 -20.66 -3.31
C ILE A 174 -52.07 -19.45 -4.02
N LYS A 175 -52.82 -18.71 -4.82
CA LYS A 175 -52.31 -17.54 -5.56
C LYS A 175 -51.85 -16.41 -4.62
N THR A 176 -52.61 -16.14 -3.57
CA THR A 176 -52.28 -15.10 -2.58
C THR A 176 -51.04 -15.48 -1.75
N THR A 177 -51.00 -16.70 -1.21
CA THR A 177 -49.83 -17.20 -0.47
C THR A 177 -48.58 -17.29 -1.34
N LEU A 178 -48.69 -17.73 -2.59
CA LEU A 178 -47.58 -17.78 -3.54
C LEU A 178 -47.03 -16.40 -3.87
N THR A 179 -47.89 -15.39 -4.03
CA THR A 179 -47.48 -14.00 -4.32
C THR A 179 -46.79 -13.37 -3.12
N THR A 180 -47.30 -13.59 -1.90
CA THR A 180 -46.68 -13.09 -0.66
C THR A 180 -45.33 -13.74 -0.39
N VAL A 181 -45.21 -15.06 -0.52
CA VAL A 181 -43.95 -15.79 -0.34
C VAL A 181 -42.96 -15.46 -1.45
N GLY A 182 -43.44 -15.31 -2.69
CA GLY A 182 -42.63 -14.87 -3.83
C GLY A 182 -42.05 -13.47 -3.66
N GLY A 183 -42.83 -12.53 -3.11
CA GLY A 183 -42.36 -11.17 -2.82
C GLY A 183 -41.24 -11.14 -1.77
N ILE A 184 -41.39 -11.89 -0.67
CA ILE A 184 -40.37 -11.98 0.39
C ILE A 184 -39.11 -12.69 -0.11
N GLY A 185 -39.26 -13.76 -0.90
CA GLY A 185 -38.15 -14.47 -1.52
C GLY A 185 -37.37 -13.60 -2.52
N GLY A 186 -38.08 -12.80 -3.33
CA GLY A 186 -37.48 -11.89 -4.30
C GLY A 186 -36.61 -10.82 -3.66
N VAL A 187 -37.07 -10.19 -2.58
CA VAL A 187 -36.28 -9.19 -1.83
C VAL A 187 -35.04 -9.84 -1.20
N SER A 188 -35.18 -11.03 -0.63
CA SER A 188 -34.06 -11.76 -0.01
C SER A 188 -32.97 -12.12 -1.04
N PHE A 189 -33.38 -12.57 -2.23
CA PHE A 189 -32.46 -12.87 -3.34
C PHE A 189 -31.68 -11.63 -3.78
N LEU A 190 -32.36 -10.49 -3.92
CA LEU A 190 -31.75 -9.23 -4.34
C LEU A 190 -30.67 -8.76 -3.36
N VAL A 191 -30.94 -8.84 -2.05
CA VAL A 191 -29.98 -8.47 -0.99
C VAL A 191 -28.75 -9.39 -0.99
N ILE A 192 -28.96 -10.70 -1.15
CA ILE A 192 -27.85 -11.67 -1.24
C ILE A 192 -26.97 -11.33 -2.44
N LYS A 193 -27.58 -11.08 -3.61
CA LYS A 193 -26.85 -10.74 -4.82
C LYS A 193 -26.09 -9.41 -4.72
N PHE A 194 -26.71 -8.40 -4.12
CA PHE A 194 -26.05 -7.11 -3.91
C PHE A 194 -24.82 -7.23 -2.99
N ARG A 195 -24.92 -7.99 -1.90
CA ARG A 195 -23.76 -8.22 -1.01
C ARG A 195 -22.69 -9.11 -1.65
N GLN A 196 -23.08 -10.09 -2.47
CA GLN A 196 -22.10 -10.87 -3.25
C GLN A 196 -21.26 -9.96 -4.15
N GLN A 197 -21.90 -8.98 -4.79
CA GLN A 197 -21.20 -8.01 -5.62
C GLN A 197 -20.30 -7.09 -4.79
N ASP A 198 -20.78 -6.53 -3.68
CA ASP A 198 -19.97 -5.67 -2.80
C ASP A 198 -18.72 -6.40 -2.25
N ILE A 199 -18.85 -7.69 -1.90
CA ILE A 199 -17.70 -8.51 -1.47
C ILE A 199 -16.74 -8.74 -2.63
N ALA A 200 -17.24 -9.09 -3.82
CA ALA A 200 -16.40 -9.33 -4.99
C ALA A 200 -15.64 -8.06 -5.42
N GLU A 201 -16.27 -6.90 -5.38
CA GLU A 201 -15.64 -5.61 -5.69
C GLU A 201 -14.56 -5.26 -4.67
N LYS A 202 -14.80 -5.50 -3.38
CA LYS A 202 -13.79 -5.29 -2.32
C LYS A 202 -12.61 -6.26 -2.47
N GLN A 203 -12.86 -7.52 -2.80
CA GLN A 203 -11.81 -8.49 -3.08
C GLN A 203 -10.99 -8.09 -4.30
N HIS A 204 -11.64 -7.64 -5.38
CA HIS A 204 -10.95 -7.16 -6.57
C HIS A 204 -10.06 -5.95 -6.24
N LYS A 205 -10.60 -4.94 -5.55
CA LYS A 205 -9.83 -3.76 -5.12
C LYS A 205 -8.64 -4.13 -4.25
N HIS A 206 -8.85 -5.01 -3.26
CA HIS A 206 -7.76 -5.47 -2.40
C HIS A 206 -6.68 -6.20 -3.20
N SER A 207 -7.07 -7.09 -4.12
CA SER A 207 -6.11 -7.81 -4.97
C SER A 207 -5.35 -6.89 -5.93
N GLU A 208 -5.99 -5.82 -6.39
CA GLU A 208 -5.37 -4.80 -7.25
C GLU A 208 -4.36 -3.96 -6.46
N GLU A 209 -4.73 -3.53 -5.25
CA GLU A 209 -3.81 -2.84 -4.33
C GLU A 209 -2.60 -3.70 -3.96
N GLU A 210 -2.80 -4.99 -3.70
CA GLU A 210 -1.69 -5.93 -3.44
C GLU A 210 -0.77 -6.06 -4.65
N ARG A 211 -1.32 -6.09 -5.87
CA ARG A 211 -0.52 -6.12 -7.11
C ARG A 211 0.30 -4.85 -7.29
N ILE A 212 -0.31 -3.67 -7.08
CA ILE A 212 0.39 -2.38 -7.19
C ILE A 212 1.52 -2.30 -6.16
N LYS A 213 1.27 -2.70 -4.90
CA LYS A 213 2.30 -2.74 -3.86
C LYS A 213 3.42 -3.73 -4.18
N ALA A 214 3.09 -4.88 -4.76
CA ALA A 214 4.09 -5.86 -5.18
C ALA A 214 4.95 -5.35 -6.34
N GLU A 215 4.35 -4.68 -7.32
CA GLU A 215 5.04 -4.05 -8.44
C GLU A 215 5.95 -2.90 -7.98
N GLU A 216 5.45 -2.02 -7.10
CA GLU A 216 6.24 -0.95 -6.50
C GLU A 216 7.42 -1.50 -5.69
N ALA A 217 7.21 -2.56 -4.90
CA ALA A 217 8.28 -3.24 -4.19
C ALA A 217 9.31 -3.87 -5.14
N GLU A 218 8.90 -4.39 -6.30
CA GLU A 218 9.83 -4.92 -7.30
C GLU A 218 10.64 -3.81 -7.97
N ILE A 219 9.99 -2.70 -8.34
CA ILE A 219 10.66 -1.52 -8.90
C ILE A 219 11.68 -0.98 -7.91
N ASN A 220 11.31 -0.82 -6.63
CA ASN A 220 12.22 -0.36 -5.58
C ASN A 220 13.41 -1.31 -5.39
N ARG A 221 13.18 -2.63 -5.44
CA ARG A 221 14.28 -3.62 -5.37
C ARG A 221 15.24 -3.51 -6.57
N LYS A 222 14.71 -3.35 -7.79
CA LYS A 222 15.54 -3.17 -9.00
C LYS A 222 16.35 -1.89 -8.91
N PHE A 223 15.71 -0.81 -8.46
CA PHE A 223 16.35 0.47 -8.24
C PHE A 223 17.51 0.40 -7.24
N ASP A 224 17.29 -0.25 -6.09
CA ASP A 224 18.32 -0.43 -5.07
C ASP A 224 19.48 -1.32 -5.56
N ALA A 225 19.17 -2.36 -6.35
CA ALA A 225 20.19 -3.24 -6.93
C ALA A 225 21.09 -2.50 -7.93
N GLU A 226 20.51 -1.69 -8.83
CA GLU A 226 21.25 -0.87 -9.78
C GLU A 226 22.11 0.18 -9.08
N LYS A 227 21.56 0.83 -8.05
CA LYS A 227 22.32 1.77 -7.20
C LYS A 227 23.50 1.08 -6.51
N LEU A 228 23.31 -0.14 -6.00
CA LEU A 228 24.38 -0.92 -5.38
C LEU A 228 25.47 -1.28 -6.39
N GLU A 229 25.07 -1.68 -7.61
CA GLU A 229 26.01 -1.98 -8.69
C GLU A 229 26.85 -0.76 -9.09
N ALA A 230 26.20 0.39 -9.27
CA ALA A 230 26.86 1.65 -9.60
C ALA A 230 27.88 2.07 -8.53
N ASN A 231 27.50 1.98 -7.25
CA ASN A 231 28.42 2.25 -6.14
C ASN A 231 29.59 1.27 -6.11
N LYS A 232 29.36 -0.01 -6.40
CA LYS A 232 30.43 -1.00 -6.48
C LYS A 232 31.42 -0.65 -7.58
N LYS A 233 30.95 -0.36 -8.80
CA LYS A 233 31.81 0.04 -9.93
C LYS A 233 32.60 1.31 -9.62
N LEU A 234 31.99 2.27 -8.94
CA LEU A 234 32.67 3.47 -8.47
C LEU A 234 33.81 3.12 -7.51
N VAL A 235 33.55 2.28 -6.50
CA VAL A 235 34.59 1.85 -5.54
C VAL A 235 35.71 1.10 -6.24
N ASP A 236 35.39 0.19 -7.16
CA ASP A 236 36.38 -0.56 -7.94
C ASP A 236 37.25 0.39 -8.80
N ALA A 237 36.64 1.40 -9.43
CA ALA A 237 37.36 2.41 -10.22
C ALA A 237 38.30 3.28 -9.35
N VAL A 238 37.83 3.69 -8.17
CA VAL A 238 38.67 4.43 -7.19
C VAL A 238 39.83 3.56 -6.69
N GLN A 239 39.59 2.28 -6.45
CA GLN A 239 40.63 1.35 -6.04
C GLN A 239 41.70 1.20 -7.14
N GLN A 240 41.29 1.11 -8.41
CA GLN A 240 42.21 1.09 -9.55
C GLN A 240 43.01 2.40 -9.66
N LEU A 241 42.37 3.55 -9.46
CA LEU A 241 43.04 4.86 -9.45
C LEU A 241 44.08 4.98 -8.32
N GLY A 242 43.91 4.25 -7.22
CA GLY A 242 44.86 4.19 -6.09
C GLY A 242 45.94 3.12 -6.21
N ASP A 243 46.02 2.38 -7.32
CA ASP A 243 46.98 1.31 -7.50
C ASP A 243 48.43 1.84 -7.66
N GLN A 244 49.42 1.01 -7.34
CA GLN A 244 50.84 1.37 -7.48
C GLN A 244 51.26 1.44 -8.96
N SER A 245 50.63 0.66 -9.84
CA SER A 245 50.90 0.66 -11.28
C SER A 245 50.22 1.85 -11.98
N PRO A 246 50.97 2.72 -12.68
CA PRO A 246 50.38 3.80 -13.47
C PRO A 246 49.38 3.30 -14.52
N GLN A 247 49.60 2.09 -15.07
CA GLN A 247 48.71 1.49 -16.06
C GLN A 247 47.33 1.18 -15.47
N VAL A 248 47.30 0.70 -14.23
CA VAL A 248 46.05 0.41 -13.50
C VAL A 248 45.36 1.71 -13.10
N ARG A 249 46.12 2.74 -12.71
CA ARG A 249 45.56 4.06 -12.42
C ARG A 249 44.85 4.68 -13.63
N ILE A 250 45.45 4.59 -14.82
CA ILE A 250 44.81 5.02 -16.08
C ILE A 250 43.48 4.28 -16.30
N ALA A 251 43.45 2.96 -16.09
CA ALA A 251 42.20 2.20 -16.17
C ALA A 251 41.15 2.71 -15.17
N GLY A 252 41.57 3.05 -13.95
CA GLY A 252 40.71 3.68 -12.95
C GLY A 252 40.13 5.02 -13.40
N VAL A 253 40.90 5.87 -14.07
CA VAL A 253 40.42 7.15 -14.65
C VAL A 253 39.31 6.91 -15.67
N TYR A 254 39.51 6.00 -16.62
CA TYR A 254 38.49 5.66 -17.62
C TYR A 254 37.26 5.00 -16.97
N ALA A 255 37.45 4.12 -15.99
CA ALA A 255 36.35 3.49 -15.26
C ALA A 255 35.49 4.51 -14.50
N LEU A 256 36.09 5.57 -13.93
CA LEU A 256 35.35 6.68 -13.31
C LEU A 256 34.51 7.44 -14.34
N ALA A 257 35.06 7.71 -15.52
CA ALA A 257 34.33 8.34 -16.61
C ALA A 257 33.17 7.47 -17.10
N ASP A 258 33.37 6.15 -17.21
CA ASP A 258 32.34 5.18 -17.60
C ASP A 258 31.20 5.11 -16.58
N VAL A 259 31.52 5.11 -15.28
CA VAL A 259 30.51 5.15 -14.20
C VAL A 259 29.69 6.43 -14.28
N ALA A 260 30.34 7.58 -14.47
CA ALA A 260 29.66 8.86 -14.63
C ALA A 260 28.76 8.90 -15.88
N GLY A 261 29.26 8.41 -17.01
CA GLY A 261 28.51 8.34 -18.28
C GLY A 261 27.34 7.37 -18.24
N THR A 262 27.46 6.26 -17.48
CA THR A 262 26.41 5.23 -17.37
C THR A 262 25.33 5.62 -16.37
N TYR A 263 25.72 6.05 -15.16
CA TYR A 263 24.78 6.25 -14.05
C TYR A 263 24.40 7.70 -13.80
N GLY A 264 25.09 8.66 -14.43
CA GLY A 264 24.65 10.06 -14.56
C GLY A 264 24.24 10.78 -13.28
N SER A 265 23.48 11.88 -13.44
CA SER A 265 23.02 12.71 -12.32
C SER A 265 21.65 12.26 -11.79
N GLU A 266 21.51 12.26 -10.46
CA GLU A 266 20.30 12.22 -9.60
C GLU A 266 19.31 11.06 -9.72
N ASN A 267 19.34 10.27 -10.80
CA ASN A 267 18.41 9.15 -10.96
C ASN A 267 18.52 8.12 -9.83
N HIS A 268 19.72 7.86 -9.30
CA HIS A 268 19.96 6.86 -8.26
C HIS A 268 20.22 7.46 -6.86
N GLY A 269 19.84 8.73 -6.65
CA GLY A 269 20.07 9.49 -5.41
C GLY A 269 21.54 9.87 -5.14
N VAL A 270 22.44 9.60 -6.10
CA VAL A 270 23.84 10.01 -6.09
C VAL A 270 24.14 10.61 -7.47
N ASP A 271 24.86 11.72 -7.49
CA ASP A 271 25.33 12.34 -8.73
C ASP A 271 26.73 11.81 -9.08
N TYR A 272 26.79 10.82 -9.97
CA TYR A 272 28.04 10.17 -10.34
C TYR A 272 28.94 11.07 -11.20
N ASN A 273 28.36 12.01 -11.97
CA ASN A 273 29.14 13.00 -12.70
C ASN A 273 29.91 13.89 -11.72
N LYS A 274 29.21 14.43 -10.71
CA LYS A 274 29.85 15.23 -9.66
C LYS A 274 30.96 14.46 -8.96
N ARG A 275 30.69 13.20 -8.58
CA ARG A 275 31.65 12.35 -7.88
C ARG A 275 32.91 12.10 -8.71
N ALA A 276 32.78 11.79 -10.00
CA ALA A 276 33.92 11.60 -10.88
C ALA A 276 34.75 12.88 -10.99
N VAL A 277 34.12 14.04 -11.23
CA VAL A 277 34.82 15.33 -11.29
C VAL A 277 35.58 15.63 -10.00
N GLU A 278 34.94 15.47 -8.84
CA GLU A 278 35.56 15.73 -7.53
C GLU A 278 36.75 14.80 -7.25
N ILE A 279 36.64 13.51 -7.59
CA ILE A 279 37.73 12.54 -7.40
C ILE A 279 38.91 12.86 -8.32
N LEU A 280 38.65 13.16 -9.59
CA LEU A 280 39.68 13.49 -10.58
C LEU A 280 40.40 14.80 -10.22
N CYS A 281 39.66 15.83 -9.83
CA CYS A 281 40.24 17.07 -9.32
C CYS A 281 41.05 16.83 -8.03
N GLY A 282 40.53 16.00 -7.12
CA GLY A 282 41.24 15.58 -5.92
C GLY A 282 42.56 14.88 -6.24
N TYR A 283 42.58 13.98 -7.21
CA TYR A 283 43.79 13.31 -7.69
C TYR A 283 44.83 14.32 -8.20
N LEU A 284 44.42 15.28 -9.03
CA LEU A 284 45.29 16.36 -9.56
C LEU A 284 45.86 17.28 -8.47
N ARG A 285 45.24 17.31 -7.30
CA ARG A 285 45.72 18.08 -6.13
C ARG A 285 46.66 17.30 -5.21
N THR A 286 46.87 16.00 -5.42
CA THR A 286 47.82 15.20 -4.64
C THR A 286 49.26 15.42 -5.10
N VAL A 287 50.23 14.97 -4.29
CA VAL A 287 51.62 14.82 -4.76
C VAL A 287 51.71 13.53 -5.57
N ARG A 288 52.22 13.64 -6.79
CA ARG A 288 52.33 12.54 -7.76
C ARG A 288 53.79 12.20 -8.05
N SER A 289 54.04 10.96 -8.46
CA SER A 289 55.37 10.53 -8.93
C SER A 289 55.61 10.97 -10.39
N GLU A 290 56.85 10.99 -10.86
CA GLU A 290 57.14 11.27 -12.28
C GLU A 290 56.49 10.23 -13.22
N ASP A 291 56.29 9.01 -12.75
CA ASP A 291 55.61 7.94 -13.50
C ASP A 291 54.09 8.18 -13.62
N ASP A 292 53.53 9.18 -12.93
CA ASP A 292 52.12 9.57 -13.02
C ASP A 292 51.83 10.51 -14.18
N LYS A 293 52.84 11.02 -14.91
CA LYS A 293 52.61 11.91 -16.06
C LYS A 293 51.58 11.37 -17.05
N PRO A 294 51.63 10.10 -17.49
CA PRO A 294 50.57 9.53 -18.33
C PRO A 294 49.19 9.51 -17.66
N VAL A 295 49.13 9.33 -16.34
CA VAL A 295 47.87 9.34 -15.57
C VAL A 295 47.31 10.75 -15.49
N GLU A 296 48.15 11.75 -15.20
CA GLU A 296 47.78 13.17 -15.17
C GLU A 296 47.23 13.62 -16.52
N SER A 297 47.93 13.28 -17.60
CA SER A 297 47.48 13.49 -18.98
C SER A 297 46.12 12.83 -19.25
N ALA A 298 45.89 11.60 -18.78
CA ALA A 298 44.61 10.91 -18.95
C ALA A 298 43.47 11.62 -18.19
N VAL A 299 43.72 12.06 -16.95
CA VAL A 299 42.74 12.82 -16.16
C VAL A 299 42.38 14.14 -16.84
N LEU A 300 43.38 14.92 -17.27
CA LEU A 300 43.17 16.19 -17.96
C LEU A 300 42.43 16.01 -19.29
N SER A 301 42.75 14.96 -20.04
CA SER A 301 42.07 14.62 -21.30
C SER A 301 40.60 14.24 -21.08
N ILE A 302 40.30 13.43 -20.06
CA ILE A 302 38.92 13.09 -19.71
C ILE A 302 38.13 14.32 -19.26
N LEU A 303 38.72 15.16 -18.39
CA LEU A 303 38.09 16.42 -18.00
C LEU A 303 37.81 17.29 -19.23
N SER A 304 38.79 17.48 -20.12
CA SER A 304 38.62 18.25 -21.35
C SER A 304 37.48 17.72 -22.21
N SER A 305 37.48 16.42 -22.51
CA SER A 305 36.44 15.79 -23.34
C SER A 305 35.04 15.91 -22.73
N HIS A 306 34.92 15.87 -21.41
CA HIS A 306 33.63 15.99 -20.73
C HIS A 306 33.26 17.44 -20.41
N LEU A 307 34.14 18.42 -20.58
CA LEU A 307 33.81 19.84 -20.42
C LEU A 307 33.47 20.51 -21.75
N THR A 308 33.90 19.92 -22.87
CA THR A 308 33.58 20.40 -24.21
C THR A 308 32.20 19.91 -24.67
N PRO A 309 31.29 20.81 -25.10
CA PRO A 309 29.97 20.42 -25.59
C PRO A 309 30.06 19.50 -26.81
N SER A 310 29.12 18.56 -26.91
CA SER A 310 29.02 17.70 -28.09
C SER A 310 28.58 18.52 -29.31
N THR A 311 29.41 18.50 -30.36
CA THR A 311 29.19 19.22 -31.63
C THR A 311 27.93 18.79 -32.38
N ASN A 312 27.36 17.62 -32.05
CA ASN A 312 26.19 17.04 -32.70
C ASN A 312 24.87 17.26 -31.92
N SER A 313 24.89 17.98 -30.81
CA SER A 313 23.67 18.23 -30.03
C SER A 313 22.86 19.38 -30.64
N LEU A 314 21.66 19.05 -31.15
CA LEU A 314 20.67 20.02 -31.67
C LEU A 314 20.18 21.03 -30.62
N HIS A 315 20.49 20.77 -29.35
CA HIS A 315 20.25 21.66 -28.22
C HIS A 315 21.61 22.08 -27.67
N ASN A 316 21.80 23.38 -27.41
CA ASN A 316 22.95 23.97 -26.71
C ASN A 316 23.05 23.42 -25.27
N ASN A 317 23.27 22.13 -25.12
CA ASN A 317 23.30 21.44 -23.85
C ASN A 317 24.72 21.56 -23.31
N ILE A 318 24.83 22.36 -22.26
CA ILE A 318 26.01 22.40 -21.38
C ILE A 318 26.33 20.95 -20.98
N SER A 319 27.59 20.54 -21.14
CA SER A 319 27.99 19.18 -20.80
C SER A 319 27.67 18.87 -19.34
N PRO A 320 27.27 17.63 -18.98
CA PRO A 320 26.94 17.29 -17.60
C PRO A 320 28.03 17.68 -16.60
N TRP A 321 29.32 17.63 -16.99
CA TRP A 321 30.43 17.95 -16.09
C TRP A 321 30.68 19.46 -15.96
N SER A 322 30.32 20.25 -16.98
CA SER A 322 30.52 21.70 -17.04
C SER A 322 29.83 22.49 -15.93
N ARG A 323 28.84 21.92 -15.25
CA ARG A 323 28.12 22.56 -14.14
C ARG A 323 28.85 22.47 -12.80
N TYR A 324 29.82 21.57 -12.66
CA TYR A 324 30.55 21.40 -11.41
C TYR A 324 31.79 22.29 -11.38
N THR A 325 32.34 22.47 -10.18
CA THR A 325 33.58 23.21 -9.99
C THR A 325 34.77 22.33 -10.38
N ILE A 326 35.60 22.83 -11.28
CA ILE A 326 36.92 22.27 -11.56
C ILE A 326 37.89 22.89 -10.55
N ASP A 327 38.10 22.18 -9.45
CA ASP A 327 38.92 22.65 -8.32
C ASP A 327 40.35 22.11 -8.41
N LEU A 328 41.26 22.95 -8.90
CA LEU A 328 42.67 22.65 -9.08
C LEU A 328 43.54 23.39 -8.07
N ARG A 329 42.96 23.92 -6.98
CA ARG A 329 43.71 24.74 -6.01
C ARG A 329 44.94 24.01 -5.46
N GLY A 330 46.08 24.68 -5.45
CA GLY A 330 47.34 24.11 -4.95
C GLY A 330 47.89 22.93 -5.76
N ALA A 331 47.29 22.59 -6.91
CA ALA A 331 47.78 21.52 -7.76
C ALA A 331 49.11 21.90 -8.43
N LYS A 332 49.98 20.91 -8.65
CA LYS A 332 51.19 21.03 -9.47
C LYS A 332 51.00 20.23 -10.76
N LEU A 333 50.67 20.90 -11.85
CA LEU A 333 50.34 20.27 -13.13
C LEU A 333 51.59 20.25 -14.02
N THR A 334 52.11 19.06 -14.26
CA THR A 334 53.32 18.80 -15.05
C THR A 334 53.05 18.59 -16.53
N GLU A 335 51.88 18.07 -16.85
CA GLU A 335 51.43 17.81 -18.21
C GLU A 335 50.65 19.00 -18.78
N ALA A 336 50.42 19.00 -20.10
CA ALA A 336 49.69 20.08 -20.76
C ALA A 336 48.20 20.10 -20.36
N VAL A 337 47.69 21.28 -20.00
CA VAL A 337 46.28 21.50 -19.69
C VAL A 337 45.61 22.10 -20.92
N ASN A 338 44.82 21.29 -21.63
CA ASN A 338 44.03 21.76 -22.76
C ASN A 338 42.53 21.67 -22.43
N PHE A 339 41.89 22.82 -22.22
CA PHE A 339 40.43 22.95 -22.15
C PHE A 339 39.92 23.88 -23.26
N ASP A 340 40.51 23.77 -24.45
CA ASP A 340 40.02 24.48 -25.63
C ASP A 340 38.55 24.12 -25.89
N PHE A 341 37.74 25.13 -26.24
CA PHE A 341 36.30 25.00 -26.48
C PHE A 341 35.46 24.50 -25.30
N ALA A 342 36.06 24.32 -24.12
CA ALA A 342 35.35 23.85 -22.95
C ALA A 342 34.35 24.89 -22.43
N GLN A 343 33.24 24.42 -21.86
CA GLN A 343 32.35 25.22 -21.05
C GLN A 343 32.57 24.84 -19.59
N ILE A 344 32.94 25.81 -18.74
CA ILE A 344 33.23 25.55 -17.33
C ILE A 344 32.49 26.59 -16.48
N SER A 345 31.53 26.14 -15.67
CA SER A 345 30.75 27.04 -14.81
C SER A 345 31.62 27.68 -13.72
N ARG A 346 32.52 26.89 -13.11
CA ARG A 346 33.50 27.40 -12.15
C ARG A 346 34.85 26.70 -12.28
N LEU A 347 35.91 27.49 -12.42
CA LEU A 347 37.30 27.03 -12.46
C LEU A 347 38.08 27.70 -11.32
N ASP A 348 38.64 26.90 -10.42
CA ASP A 348 39.43 27.40 -9.29
C ASP A 348 40.87 26.89 -9.39
N CYS A 349 41.76 27.76 -9.84
CA CYS A 349 43.18 27.51 -9.99
C CYS A 349 44.00 28.30 -8.93
N HIS A 350 43.41 28.55 -7.75
CA HIS A 350 44.10 29.29 -6.69
C HIS A 350 45.40 28.57 -6.27
N ALA A 351 46.54 29.26 -6.31
CA ALA A 351 47.86 28.72 -5.98
C ALA A 351 48.24 27.47 -6.79
N THR A 352 47.71 27.31 -8.01
CA THR A 352 48.07 26.22 -8.92
C THR A 352 49.38 26.54 -9.65
N GLU A 353 50.30 25.57 -9.70
CA GLU A 353 51.55 25.65 -10.46
C GLU A 353 51.41 24.86 -11.76
N PHE A 354 51.46 25.53 -12.91
CA PHE A 354 51.42 24.95 -14.25
C PHE A 354 52.83 24.89 -14.85
N PHE A 355 53.44 23.70 -14.85
CA PHE A 355 54.72 23.42 -15.51
C PHE A 355 54.53 23.03 -17.00
N GLY A 356 53.36 22.50 -17.34
CA GLY A 356 52.93 22.23 -18.71
C GLY A 356 52.42 23.48 -19.42
N GLU A 357 52.19 23.37 -20.73
CA GLU A 357 51.47 24.41 -21.49
C GLU A 357 50.00 24.45 -21.08
N VAL A 358 49.41 25.64 -21.08
CA VAL A 358 47.98 25.82 -20.76
C VAL A 358 47.27 26.44 -21.95
N SER A 359 46.23 25.78 -22.45
CA SER A 359 45.38 26.28 -23.52
C SER A 359 43.91 26.29 -23.10
N LEU A 360 43.31 27.47 -23.22
CA LEU A 360 41.93 27.80 -22.94
C LEU A 360 41.32 28.53 -24.16
N GLU A 361 41.75 28.17 -25.37
CA GLU A 361 41.29 28.82 -26.61
C GLU A 361 39.78 28.61 -26.79
N GLU A 362 39.06 29.70 -27.06
CA GLU A 362 37.60 29.68 -27.22
C GLU A 362 36.84 29.05 -26.03
N CYS A 363 37.45 29.00 -24.84
CA CYS A 363 36.84 28.49 -23.62
C CYS A 363 35.79 29.47 -23.06
N GLN A 364 34.66 28.96 -22.59
CA GLN A 364 33.62 29.72 -21.89
C GLN A 364 33.70 29.43 -20.40
N LEU A 365 34.22 30.38 -19.65
CA LEU A 365 34.40 30.31 -18.21
C LEU A 365 33.29 31.14 -17.53
N GLY A 366 32.59 30.56 -16.57
CA GLY A 366 31.74 31.32 -15.66
C GLY A 366 32.61 32.11 -14.68
N ASN A 367 32.66 31.65 -13.43
CA ASN A 367 33.58 32.18 -12.43
C ASN A 367 34.94 31.47 -12.53
N ALA A 368 36.00 32.19 -12.85
CA ALA A 368 37.35 31.65 -12.90
C ALA A 368 38.30 32.43 -11.98
N SER A 369 39.05 31.70 -11.14
CA SER A 369 40.08 32.27 -10.27
C SER A 369 41.44 31.69 -10.63
N PHE A 370 42.40 32.58 -10.86
CA PHE A 370 43.82 32.27 -11.07
C PHE A 370 44.71 32.96 -10.02
N GLN A 371 44.13 33.30 -8.86
CA GLN A 371 44.86 33.97 -7.78
C GLN A 371 46.07 33.13 -7.36
N ASP A 372 47.25 33.74 -7.30
CA ASP A 372 48.52 33.09 -6.95
C ASP A 372 48.92 31.91 -7.86
N ALA A 373 48.28 31.76 -9.04
CA ALA A 373 48.66 30.75 -10.01
C ALA A 373 50.00 31.09 -10.69
N ILE A 374 50.83 30.08 -10.93
CA ILE A 374 52.13 30.21 -11.59
C ILE A 374 52.08 29.48 -12.93
N PHE A 375 52.48 30.15 -14.01
CA PHE A 375 52.56 29.57 -15.35
C PHE A 375 54.03 29.58 -15.82
N GLU A 376 54.66 28.41 -15.87
CA GLU A 376 56.07 28.27 -16.26
C GLU A 376 56.27 28.23 -17.78
N LYS A 377 55.19 27.94 -18.53
CA LYS A 377 55.18 27.87 -19.99
C LYS A 377 54.11 28.77 -20.59
N THR A 378 54.06 28.79 -21.92
CA THR A 378 53.07 29.53 -22.69
C THR A 378 51.65 29.20 -22.23
N THR A 379 50.86 30.25 -22.04
CA THR A 379 49.44 30.15 -21.69
C THR A 379 48.62 30.87 -22.75
N ASN A 380 47.62 30.18 -23.32
CA ASN A 380 46.78 30.68 -24.40
C ASN A 380 45.33 30.90 -23.92
N PHE A 381 44.86 32.16 -23.94
CA PHE A 381 43.48 32.56 -23.65
C PHE A 381 42.77 33.13 -24.89
N LYS A 382 43.24 32.81 -26.09
CA LYS A 382 42.71 33.41 -27.32
C LYS A 382 41.21 33.16 -27.43
N LYS A 383 40.44 34.25 -27.57
CA LYS A 383 38.97 34.24 -27.68
C LYS A 383 38.22 33.55 -26.52
N SER A 384 38.87 33.30 -25.38
CA SER A 384 38.16 32.83 -24.19
C SER A 384 37.24 33.92 -23.64
N ILE A 385 36.09 33.54 -23.09
CA ILE A 385 35.14 34.45 -22.45
C ILE A 385 35.02 34.10 -20.98
N ILE A 386 35.15 35.08 -20.08
CA ILE A 386 34.95 34.92 -18.63
C ILE A 386 33.71 35.71 -18.22
N TYR A 387 32.70 35.02 -17.68
CA TYR A 387 31.43 35.58 -17.25
C TYR A 387 31.41 35.80 -15.74
N GLY A 388 31.68 37.03 -15.29
CA GLY A 388 31.54 37.42 -13.88
C GLY A 388 32.84 37.37 -13.08
N GLY A 389 33.88 38.01 -13.60
CA GLY A 389 35.04 38.45 -12.81
C GLY A 389 34.72 39.68 -11.96
#